data_AF-A0A5S3Z3H8-F1
#
_entry.id   AF-A0A5S3Z3H8-F1
#
_cell.length_a   1.000
_cell.length_b   1.000
_cell.length_c   1.000
_cell.angle_alpha   90.00
_cell.angle_beta   90.00
_cell.angle_gamma   90.00
#
_symmetry.space_group_name_H-M   'P 1'
#
loop_
_entity.id
_entity.type
_entity.pdbx_description
1 polymer ?
#
loop_
_entity_poly.entity_id
_entity_poly.type
_entity_poly.pdbx_seq_one_letter_code
_entity_poly.pdbx_strand_id
1 'polypeptide(L)' 'MREVCVDSVGTQLRDMLENPDPVDEDIFINSGEGDVLGVVISEKAYNFFLEKVEEEEDRIDRETAEEFHRTKE' A
#
# COMPACT_ATOMS: atom_id res chain seq x y z
N MET A 1 -9.34 9.87 -2.60
CA MET A 1 -7.88 10.05 -2.41
C MET A 1 -7.62 11.54 -2.26
N ARG A 2 -6.67 11.97 -1.42
CA ARG A 2 -6.22 13.37 -1.41
C ARG A 2 -4.97 13.45 -2.28
N GLU A 3 -4.95 14.41 -3.21
CA GLU A 3 -3.82 14.63 -4.10
C GLU A 3 -2.93 15.73 -3.53
N VAL A 4 -1.62 15.53 -3.62
CA VAL A 4 -0.59 16.46 -3.16
C VAL A 4 0.42 16.63 -4.28
N CYS A 5 0.75 17.88 -4.63
CA CYS A 5 1.76 18.16 -5.64
C CYS A 5 3.16 17.88 -5.08
N VAL A 6 4.05 17.30 -5.89
CA VAL A 6 5.44 17.05 -5.46
C VAL A 6 6.18 18.34 -5.08
N ASP A 7 5.83 19.47 -5.69
CA ASP A 7 6.40 20.78 -5.35
C ASP A 7 6.03 21.26 -3.93
N SER A 8 4.99 20.66 -3.34
CA SER A 8 4.53 20.99 -1.99
C SER A 8 5.14 20.09 -0.91
N VAL A 9 5.89 19.05 -1.28
CA VAL A 9 6.64 18.24 -0.33
C VAL A 9 8.04 18.80 -0.11
N GLY A 10 8.62 18.52 1.07
CA GLY A 10 9.96 18.99 1.41
C GLY A 10 11.03 18.42 0.47
N THR A 11 12.09 19.20 0.23
CA THR A 11 13.17 18.87 -0.71
C THR A 11 13.71 17.45 -0.54
N GLN A 12 13.95 17.02 0.70
CA GLN A 12 14.49 15.68 0.98
C GLN A 12 13.58 14.56 0.47
N LEU A 13 12.26 14.66 0.72
CA LEU A 13 11.31 13.65 0.25
C LEU A 13 11.18 13.69 -1.27
N ARG A 14 11.17 14.88 -1.88
CA ARG A 14 11.16 15.03 -3.34
C ARG A 14 12.40 14.37 -3.97
N ASP A 15 13.58 14.63 -3.44
CA ASP A 15 14.83 14.10 -3.99
C ASP A 15 14.85 12.56 -3.93
N MET A 16 14.33 11.97 -2.85
CA MET A 16 14.15 10.52 -2.70
C MET A 16 13.15 9.93 -3.70
N LEU A 17 12.08 10.66 -4.04
CA LEU A 17 11.07 10.22 -5.01
C LEU A 17 11.55 10.33 -6.47
N GLU A 18 12.32 11.37 -6.78
CA GLU A 18 12.82 11.62 -8.14
C GLU A 18 14.09 10.83 -8.46
N ASN A 19 14.89 10.50 -7.45
CA ASN A 19 16.13 9.73 -7.57
C ASN A 19 16.11 8.50 -6.65
N PRO A 20 15.25 7.51 -6.93
CA PRO A 20 15.18 6.30 -6.12
C PRO A 20 16.45 5.48 -6.32
N ASP A 21 17.30 5.44 -5.31
CA ASP A 21 18.46 4.54 -5.21
C ASP A 21 18.43 3.87 -3.83
N PRO A 22 17.98 2.61 -3.70
CA PRO A 22 17.60 1.62 -4.73
C PRO A 22 16.16 1.74 -5.27
N VAL A 23 15.85 0.97 -6.34
CA VAL A 23 14.60 1.00 -7.12
C VAL A 23 13.32 0.68 -6.31
N ASP A 24 13.44 0.00 -5.17
CA ASP A 24 12.32 -0.50 -4.36
C ASP A 24 12.51 -0.20 -2.86
N GLU A 25 12.87 1.03 -2.50
CA GLU A 25 12.98 1.43 -1.09
C GLU A 25 11.69 2.09 -0.57
N ASP A 26 11.18 1.61 0.56
CA ASP A 26 10.06 2.22 1.28
C ASP A 26 10.56 3.42 2.11
N ILE A 27 9.92 4.58 1.97
CA ILE A 27 10.32 5.78 2.71
C ILE A 27 9.48 5.92 3.97
N PHE A 28 10.12 5.79 5.14
CA PHE A 28 9.49 5.98 6.45
C PHE A 28 9.58 7.44 6.90
N ILE A 29 8.42 8.02 7.25
CA ILE A 29 8.31 9.37 7.82
C ILE A 29 8.08 9.23 9.31
N ASN A 30 9.05 9.65 10.13
CA ASN A 30 9.01 9.46 11.59
C ASN A 30 8.90 10.78 12.38
N SER A 31 8.34 10.73 13.59
CA SER A 31 8.14 11.88 14.49
C SER A 31 9.43 12.40 15.16
N GLY A 32 10.57 11.73 14.93
CA GLY A 32 11.83 11.99 15.62
C GLY A 32 11.95 11.31 17.00
N GLU A 33 10.84 10.95 17.64
CA GLU A 33 10.80 10.18 18.90
C GLU A 33 10.79 8.66 18.68
N GLY A 34 10.83 8.23 17.41
CA GLY A 34 10.84 6.83 17.00
C GLY A 34 9.50 6.34 16.44
N ASP A 35 8.43 7.14 16.51
CA ASP A 35 7.14 6.77 15.94
C ASP A 35 7.11 6.99 14.43
N VAL A 36 6.58 6.01 13.69
CA VAL A 36 6.30 6.12 12.26
C VAL A 36 4.97 6.85 12.08
N LEU A 37 5.00 8.01 11.44
CA LEU A 37 3.83 8.82 11.10
C LEU A 37 3.23 8.42 9.76
N GLY A 38 4.04 7.90 8.84
CA GLY A 38 3.59 7.46 7.53
C GLY A 38 4.70 6.77 6.73
N VAL A 39 4.28 6.10 5.65
CA VAL A 39 5.18 5.43 4.71
C VAL A 39 4.81 5.85 3.30
N VAL A 40 5.80 6.11 2.46
CA VAL A 40 5.63 6.31 1.03
C VAL A 40 6.21 5.09 0.32
N ILE A 41 5.39 4.45 -0.50
CA ILE A 41 5.73 3.28 -1.30
C ILE A 41 5.59 3.59 -2.78
N SER A 42 6.27 2.82 -3.63
CA SER A 42 6.12 2.95 -5.08
C SER A 42 4.70 2.60 -5.51
N GLU A 43 4.25 3.21 -6.62
CA GLU A 43 2.95 2.89 -7.23
C GLU A 43 2.80 1.39 -7.50
N LYS A 44 3.89 0.74 -7.94
CA LYS A 44 3.91 -0.71 -8.19
C LYS A 44 3.67 -1.51 -6.91
N ALA A 45 4.32 -1.15 -5.81
CA ALA A 45 4.12 -1.81 -4.53
C ALA A 45 2.68 -1.60 -4.03
N TYR A 46 2.15 -0.38 -4.15
CA TYR A 46 0.76 -0.08 -3.78
C TYR A 46 -0.24 -0.94 -4.56
N ASN A 47 -0.09 -1.01 -5.88
CA ASN A 47 -0.95 -1.82 -6.73
C ASN A 47 -0.84 -3.32 -6.43
N PHE A 48 0.38 -3.80 -6.16
CA PHE A 48 0.59 -5.19 -5.75
C PHE A 48 -0.13 -5.53 -4.44
N PHE A 49 -0.07 -4.63 -3.44
CA PHE A 49 -0.79 -4.85 -2.19
C PHE A 49 -2.31 -4.82 -2.36
N LEU A 50 -2.83 -3.93 -3.22
CA LEU A 50 -4.26 -3.90 -3.55
C LEU A 50 -4.72 -5.21 -4.20
N GLU A 51 -3.99 -5.68 -5.22
CA GLU A 51 -4.30 -6.94 -5.90
C GLU A 51 -4.33 -8.12 -4.92
N LYS A 52 -3.39 -8.16 -3.97
CA LYS A 52 -3.35 -9.21 -2.94
C LYS A 52 -4.51 -9.16 -1.96
N VAL A 53 -5.00 -7.96 -1.63
CA VAL A 53 -6.20 -7.80 -0.81
C VAL A 53 -7.44 -8.28 -1.57
N GLU A 54 -7.58 -7.90 -2.84
CA GLU A 54 -8.69 -8.33 -3.69
C GLU A 54 -8.71 -9.86 -3.88
N GLU A 55 -7.56 -10.48 -4.14
CA GLU A 55 -7.45 -11.96 -4.23
C GLU A 55 -7.92 -12.68 -2.96
N GLU A 56 -7.65 -12.08 -1.80
CA GLU A 56 -8.01 -12.65 -0.50
C GLU A 56 -9.51 -12.45 -0.20
N GLU A 57 -10.09 -11.31 -0.56
CA GLU A 57 -11.54 -11.09 -0.50
C GLU A 57 -12.27 -12.08 -1.41
N ASP A 58 -11.80 -12.27 -2.65
CA ASP A 58 -12.34 -13.25 -3.59
C ASP A 58 -12.28 -14.69 -3.06
N ARG A 59 -11.23 -15.02 -2.30
CA ARG A 59 -11.08 -16.34 -1.65
C ARG A 59 -12.12 -16.52 -0.54
N ILE A 60 -12.29 -15.53 0.33
CA ILE A 60 -13.25 -15.56 1.44
C ILE A 60 -14.69 -15.67 0.90
N ASP A 61 -15.02 -14.91 -0.14
CA ASP A 61 -16.34 -14.96 -0.77
C ASP A 61 -16.63 -16.32 -1.39
N ARG A 62 -15.63 -16.93 -2.03
CA ARG A 62 -15.75 -18.29 -2.59
C ARG A 62 -15.94 -19.34 -1.52
N GLU A 63 -15.13 -19.30 -0.45
CA GLU A 63 -15.26 -20.22 0.69
C GLU A 63 -16.66 -20.08 1.33
N THR A 64 -17.15 -18.86 1.48
CA THR A 64 -18.49 -18.56 2.00
C THR A 64 -19.58 -19.11 1.09
N ALA A 65 -19.50 -18.90 -0.22
CA ALA A 65 -20.46 -19.42 -1.19
C ALA A 65 -20.50 -20.96 -1.21
N GLU A 66 -19.35 -21.61 -1.11
CA GLU A 66 -19.23 -23.06 -1.01
C GLU A 66 -19.83 -23.61 0.30
N GLU A 67 -19.66 -22.91 1.43
CA GLU A 67 -20.26 -23.28 2.72
C GLU A 67 -21.80 -23.12 2.72
N PHE A 68 -22.31 -22.06 2.08
CA PHE A 68 -23.74 -21.84 1.90
C PHE A 68 -24.41 -22.92 1.03
N HIS A 69 -23.74 -23.40 -0.02
CA HIS A 69 -24.27 -24.50 -0.82
C HIS A 69 -24.26 -25.83 -0.07
N ARG A 70 -23.21 -26.11 0.70
CA ARG A 70 -23.07 -27.35 1.48
C ARG A 70 -24.09 -27.50 2.61
N THR A 71 -24.55 -26.38 3.17
CA THR A 71 -25.54 -26.37 4.27
C THR A 71 -26.99 -26.50 3.78
N LYS A 72 -27.21 -26.41 2.45
CA LYS A 72 -28.54 -26.57 1.83
C LYS A 72 -28.83 -27.98 1.28
N GLU A 73 -27.84 -28.88 1.29
CA GLU A 73 -28.01 -30.33 1.08
C GLU A 73 -28.21 -31.07 2.41
#